data_AF-A0A937X781-F1
#
_entry.id   AF-A0A937X781-F1
#
_cell.length_a   1.000
_cell.length_b   1.000
_cell.length_c   1.000
_cell.angle_alpha   90.00
_cell.angle_beta   90.00
_cell.angle_gamma   90.00
#
_symmetry.space_group_name_H-M   'P 1'
#
loop_
_entity.id
_entity.type
_entity.pdbx_description
1 polymer ?
#
loop_
_entity_poly.entity_id
_entity_poly.type
_entity_poly.pdbx_seq_one_letter_code
_entity_poly.pdbx_strand_id
1 'polypeptide(L)'
;MAGALEGEAWRTGFPSGLGDSAEFAGLRDISVEYLICQRDDEVRHAQAIEYLMASLDVEIGPPTPLHAYVLSRLAHAPDFDEKLVLIHWLIEVFAKILFDQLRERFPGTSIAGAMDRIIADESRHVAFGDLFLPVRARTASPAQLANLVKAQVTGMTVMSAAFWLDGFQNAARVLDLD
;
A
#
# COMPACT_ATOMS: atom_id res chain seq x y z
N MET A 1 -17.64 -9.44 -11.76
CA MET A 1 -18.73 -8.89 -10.92
C MET A 1 -18.19 -7.71 -10.12
N ALA A 2 -18.01 -6.56 -10.78
CA ALA A 2 -17.67 -5.30 -10.12
C ALA A 2 -19.00 -4.60 -9.76
N GLY A 3 -19.60 -5.03 -8.65
CA GLY A 3 -20.82 -4.44 -8.12
C GLY A 3 -20.46 -3.31 -7.16
N ALA A 4 -20.87 -2.10 -7.52
CA ALA A 4 -21.19 -0.97 -6.65
C ALA A 4 -20.77 -1.10 -5.17
N LEU A 5 -19.56 -0.63 -4.84
CA LEU A 5 -19.30 -0.10 -3.50
C LEU A 5 -19.61 1.40 -3.58
N GLU A 6 -20.84 1.70 -3.18
CA GLU A 6 -21.49 3.00 -3.22
C GLU A 6 -20.68 4.10 -2.51
N GLY A 7 -20.66 5.27 -3.14
CA GLY A 7 -19.87 6.45 -2.75
C GLY A 7 -20.27 7.17 -1.46
N GLU A 8 -20.88 6.49 -0.49
CA GLU A 8 -21.25 7.08 0.81
C GLU A 8 -20.34 6.63 1.96
N ALA A 9 -19.77 5.42 1.92
CA ALA A 9 -19.01 4.87 3.05
C ALA A 9 -17.71 5.65 3.39
N TRP A 10 -17.10 6.31 2.40
CA TRP A 10 -15.89 7.11 2.63
C TRP A 10 -16.20 8.49 3.23
N ARG A 11 -17.42 9.03 3.05
CA ARG A 11 -17.82 10.33 3.61
C ARG A 11 -18.08 10.25 5.11
N THR A 12 -18.59 9.12 5.58
CA THR A 12 -18.91 8.86 7.00
C THR A 12 -17.75 8.28 7.80
N GLY A 13 -16.67 7.84 7.14
CA GLY A 13 -15.50 7.23 7.76
C GLY A 13 -14.46 8.22 8.32
N PHE A 14 -14.59 9.51 8.03
CA PHE A 14 -13.71 10.52 8.62
C PHE A 14 -14.14 10.80 10.07
N PRO A 15 -13.28 10.52 11.06
CA PRO A 15 -13.63 10.79 12.45
C PRO A 15 -13.85 12.31 12.66
N SER A 16 -14.99 12.64 13.28
CA SER A 16 -15.29 13.97 13.81
C SER A 16 -14.25 14.30 14.89
N GLY A 17 -13.16 14.98 14.50
CA GLY A 17 -12.01 15.16 15.38
C GLY A 17 -10.73 15.63 14.70
N LEU A 18 -10.68 15.71 13.36
CA LEU A 18 -9.81 16.69 12.69
C LEU A 18 -10.32 18.07 13.11
N GLY A 19 -9.76 18.59 14.19
CA GLY A 19 -10.30 19.73 14.92
C GLY A 19 -10.55 20.94 14.03
N ASP A 20 -11.46 21.81 14.48
CA ASP A 20 -11.91 23.06 13.85
C ASP A 20 -10.79 24.10 13.59
N SER A 21 -9.52 23.71 13.56
CA SER A 21 -8.45 24.57 13.06
C SER A 21 -8.50 24.60 11.53
N ALA A 22 -8.47 25.81 10.97
CA ALA A 22 -8.47 26.05 9.52
C ALA A 22 -7.31 25.32 8.79
N GLU A 23 -6.26 24.94 9.53
CA GLU A 23 -5.09 24.20 9.03
C GLU A 23 -5.43 22.73 8.71
N PHE A 24 -6.40 22.12 9.41
CA PHE A 24 -6.79 20.71 9.20
C PHE A 24 -8.00 20.51 8.30
N ALA A 25 -8.87 21.53 8.15
CA ALA A 25 -9.98 21.48 7.20
C ALA A 25 -9.49 21.35 5.75
N GLY A 26 -8.45 22.10 5.37
CA GLY A 26 -7.82 21.99 4.05
C GLY A 26 -7.14 20.63 3.83
N LEU A 27 -6.53 20.06 4.87
CA LEU A 27 -5.94 18.72 4.80
C LEU A 27 -6.99 17.63 4.57
N ARG A 28 -8.20 17.75 5.14
CA ARG A 28 -9.27 16.77 4.93
C ARG A 28 -9.73 16.71 3.48
N ASP A 29 -10.01 17.86 2.87
CA ASP A 29 -10.49 17.92 1.49
C ASP A 29 -9.40 17.50 0.49
N ILE A 30 -8.16 17.93 0.73
CA ILE A 30 -6.98 17.47 -0.02
C ILE A 30 -6.81 15.95 0.12
N SER A 31 -7.02 15.39 1.32
CA SER A 31 -6.85 13.95 1.56
C SER A 31 -7.88 13.11 0.78
N VAL A 32 -9.12 13.58 0.66
CA VAL A 32 -10.16 12.88 -0.11
C VAL A 32 -9.82 12.86 -1.60
N GLU A 33 -9.52 14.03 -2.16
CA GLU A 33 -9.12 14.12 -3.57
C GLU A 33 -7.88 13.29 -3.85
N TYR A 34 -6.92 13.31 -2.93
CA TYR A 34 -5.72 12.51 -3.01
C TYR A 34 -6.01 11.01 -3.02
N LEU A 35 -6.83 10.51 -2.08
CA LEU A 35 -7.20 9.09 -2.02
C LEU A 35 -7.98 8.63 -3.25
N ILE A 36 -8.79 9.51 -3.85
CA ILE A 36 -9.47 9.23 -5.13
C ILE A 36 -8.46 9.11 -6.26
N CYS A 37 -7.52 10.06 -6.37
CA CYS A 37 -6.45 10.00 -7.35
C CYS A 37 -5.59 8.74 -7.19
N GLN A 38 -5.22 8.40 -5.97
CA GLN A 38 -4.45 7.21 -5.64
C GLN A 38 -5.19 5.94 -6.04
N ARG A 39 -6.50 5.81 -5.73
CA ARG A 39 -7.31 4.69 -6.22
C ARG A 39 -7.24 4.55 -7.74
N ASP A 40 -7.36 5.66 -8.46
CA ASP A 40 -7.34 5.65 -9.93
C ASP A 40 -5.94 5.37 -10.49
N ASP A 41 -4.88 5.76 -9.77
CA ASP A 41 -3.49 5.36 -10.03
C ASP A 41 -3.34 3.83 -9.85
N GLU A 42 -3.83 3.25 -8.74
CA GLU A 42 -3.76 1.80 -8.48
C GLU A 42 -4.49 0.94 -9.53
N VAL A 43 -5.65 1.39 -10.00
CA VAL A 43 -6.36 0.69 -11.10
C VAL A 43 -5.51 0.67 -12.36
N ARG A 44 -4.80 1.76 -12.66
CA ARG A 44 -3.89 1.84 -13.81
C ARG A 44 -2.65 0.98 -13.61
N HIS A 45 -2.10 0.91 -12.40
CA HIS A 45 -0.99 0.03 -12.06
C HIS A 45 -1.36 -1.44 -12.28
N ALA A 46 -2.52 -1.86 -11.76
CA ALA A 46 -3.04 -3.22 -11.93
C ALA A 46 -3.19 -3.57 -13.42
N GLN A 47 -3.82 -2.70 -14.21
CA GLN A 47 -3.98 -2.90 -15.65
C GLN A 47 -2.62 -2.99 -16.36
N ALA A 48 -1.67 -2.11 -16.05
CA ALA A 48 -0.35 -2.12 -16.67
C ALA A 48 0.40 -3.43 -16.38
N ILE A 49 0.31 -3.93 -15.13
CA ILE A 49 0.90 -5.22 -14.74
C ILE A 49 0.20 -6.38 -15.45
N GLU A 50 -1.13 -6.40 -15.52
CA GLU A 50 -1.89 -7.42 -16.26
C GLU A 50 -1.48 -7.47 -17.74
N TYR A 51 -1.38 -6.32 -18.41
CA TYR A 51 -0.90 -6.26 -19.79
C TYR A 51 0.53 -6.75 -19.96
N LEU A 52 1.41 -6.43 -19.00
CA LEU A 52 2.79 -6.91 -19.00
C LEU A 52 2.87 -8.42 -18.79
N MET A 53 2.09 -8.99 -17.87
CA MET A 53 2.05 -10.44 -17.66
C MET A 53 1.53 -11.16 -18.90
N ALA A 54 0.47 -10.65 -19.52
CA ALA A 54 -0.07 -11.19 -20.77
C ALA A 54 0.94 -11.12 -21.92
N SER A 55 1.74 -10.05 -22.04
CA SER A 55 2.75 -9.93 -23.10
C SER A 55 3.96 -10.84 -22.89
N LEU A 56 4.22 -11.24 -21.64
CA LEU A 56 5.28 -12.17 -21.26
C LEU A 56 4.81 -13.63 -21.22
N ASP A 57 3.54 -13.91 -21.55
CA ASP A 57 2.91 -15.23 -21.42
C ASP A 57 3.05 -15.83 -20.01
N VAL A 58 2.94 -14.96 -18.99
CA VAL A 58 3.01 -15.33 -17.57
C VAL A 58 1.60 -15.41 -17.01
N GLU A 59 1.25 -16.58 -16.49
CA GLU A 59 0.00 -16.77 -15.76
C GLU A 59 0.13 -16.25 -14.33
N ILE A 60 -0.84 -15.43 -13.89
CA ILE A 60 -0.89 -14.94 -12.52
C ILE A 60 -1.42 -16.07 -11.62
N GLY A 61 -0.52 -16.61 -10.79
CA GLY A 61 -0.87 -17.64 -9.80
C GLY A 61 -1.69 -17.11 -8.61
N PRO A 62 -2.20 -18.00 -7.75
CA PRO A 62 -2.91 -17.61 -6.55
C PRO A 62 -1.99 -16.86 -5.57
N PRO A 63 -2.54 -16.02 -4.67
CA PRO A 63 -1.76 -15.33 -3.65
C PRO A 63 -1.03 -16.34 -2.75
N THR A 64 0.21 -16.03 -2.40
CA THR A 64 0.95 -16.78 -1.38
C THR A 64 0.24 -16.68 -0.02
N PRO A 65 0.53 -17.59 0.94
CA PRO A 65 -0.06 -17.49 2.28
C PRO A 65 0.20 -16.14 2.95
N LEU A 66 1.36 -15.54 2.70
CA LEU A 66 1.70 -14.22 3.19
C LEU A 66 0.85 -13.12 2.53
N HIS A 67 0.67 -13.15 1.21
CA HIS A 67 -0.22 -12.22 0.50
C HIS A 67 -1.67 -12.36 0.99
N ALA A 68 -2.16 -13.59 1.16
CA ALA A 68 -3.50 -13.84 1.69
C ALA A 68 -3.66 -13.30 3.11
N TYR A 69 -2.62 -13.44 3.96
CA TYR A 69 -2.60 -12.85 5.30
C TYR A 69 -2.65 -11.32 5.26
N VAL A 70 -1.82 -10.68 4.43
CA VAL A 70 -1.81 -9.22 4.24
C VAL A 70 -3.18 -8.71 3.80
N LEU A 71 -3.76 -9.31 2.76
CA LEU A 71 -5.08 -8.95 2.24
C LEU A 71 -6.16 -9.11 3.31
N SER A 72 -6.11 -10.21 4.07
CA SER A 72 -7.03 -10.44 5.19
C SER A 72 -6.89 -9.37 6.28
N ARG A 73 -5.66 -9.01 6.66
CA ARG A 73 -5.41 -7.95 7.65
C ARG A 73 -5.96 -6.60 7.20
N LEU A 74 -5.75 -6.23 5.94
CA LEU A 74 -6.27 -4.99 5.35
C LEU A 74 -7.81 -4.98 5.31
N ALA A 75 -8.43 -6.08 4.88
CA ALA A 75 -9.89 -6.19 4.78
C ALA A 75 -10.57 -6.07 6.15
N HIS A 76 -9.99 -6.70 7.17
CA HIS A 76 -10.58 -6.83 8.51
C HIS A 76 -10.05 -5.81 9.53
N ALA A 77 -9.21 -4.86 9.14
CA ALA A 77 -8.78 -3.80 10.03
C ALA A 77 -10.01 -3.01 10.54
N PRO A 78 -10.17 -2.84 11.86
CA PRO A 78 -11.41 -2.38 12.48
C PRO A 78 -11.66 -0.88 12.30
N ASP A 79 -10.61 -0.07 12.16
CA ASP A 79 -10.73 1.37 12.00
C ASP A 79 -9.95 1.89 10.78
N PHE A 80 -10.34 3.09 10.33
CA PHE A 80 -9.77 3.74 9.15
C PHE A 80 -8.28 4.05 9.32
N ASP A 81 -7.87 4.42 10.54
CA ASP A 81 -6.49 4.79 10.86
C ASP A 81 -5.54 3.58 10.75
N GLU A 82 -5.93 2.42 11.28
CA GLU A 82 -5.21 1.15 11.13
C GLU A 82 -5.12 0.75 9.66
N LYS A 83 -6.22 0.86 8.89
CA LYS A 83 -6.20 0.61 7.44
C LYS A 83 -5.19 1.49 6.72
N LEU A 84 -5.21 2.79 6.98
CA LEU A 84 -4.35 3.75 6.30
C LEU A 84 -2.87 3.47 6.58
N VAL A 85 -2.51 3.17 7.83
CA VAL A 85 -1.14 2.81 8.20
C VAL A 85 -0.71 1.50 7.53
N LEU A 86 -1.59 0.48 7.52
CA LEU A 86 -1.27 -0.79 6.87
C LEU A 86 -1.13 -0.64 5.36
N ILE A 87 -1.97 0.17 4.70
CA ILE A 87 -1.83 0.49 3.27
C ILE A 87 -0.48 1.17 3.02
N HIS A 88 -0.16 2.22 3.78
CA HIS A 88 1.10 2.95 3.63
C HIS A 88 2.32 2.03 3.70
N TRP A 89 2.40 1.13 4.69
CA TRP A 89 3.55 0.23 4.81
C TRP A 89 3.53 -0.92 3.80
N LEU A 90 2.41 -1.64 3.73
CA LEU A 90 2.35 -2.93 3.03
C LEU A 90 2.13 -2.78 1.52
N ILE A 91 1.47 -1.71 1.11
CA ILE A 91 1.16 -1.45 -0.29
C ILE A 91 2.15 -0.40 -0.80
N GLU A 92 2.11 0.83 -0.30
CA GLU A 92 2.85 1.93 -0.92
C GLU A 92 4.39 1.78 -0.76
N VAL A 93 4.88 1.62 0.47
CA VAL A 93 6.33 1.53 0.73
C VAL A 93 6.90 0.20 0.21
N PHE A 94 6.25 -0.92 0.53
CA PHE A 94 6.76 -2.23 0.14
C PHE A 94 6.66 -2.48 -1.37
N ALA A 95 5.53 -2.18 -2.01
CA ALA A 95 5.39 -2.37 -3.46
C ALA A 95 6.38 -1.50 -4.22
N LYS A 96 6.60 -0.24 -3.79
CA LYS A 96 7.62 0.63 -4.39
C LYS A 96 9.01 -0.01 -4.38
N ILE A 97 9.43 -0.60 -3.26
CA ILE A 97 10.73 -1.30 -3.18
C ILE A 97 10.81 -2.45 -4.19
N LEU A 98 9.73 -3.23 -4.33
CA LEU A 98 9.67 -4.31 -5.31
C LEU A 98 9.74 -3.79 -6.75
N PHE A 99 9.05 -2.69 -7.06
CA PHE A 99 9.11 -2.06 -8.38
C PHE A 99 10.49 -1.49 -8.68
N ASP A 100 11.16 -0.87 -7.69
CA ASP A 100 12.55 -0.41 -7.82
C ASP A 100 13.48 -1.58 -8.16
N GLN A 101 13.35 -2.71 -7.47
CA GLN A 101 14.13 -3.93 -7.74
C GLN A 101 13.86 -4.52 -9.14
N LEU A 102 12.59 -4.56 -9.57
CA LEU A 102 12.22 -5.02 -10.91
C LEU A 102 12.80 -4.10 -11.99
N ARG A 103 12.69 -2.79 -11.80
CA ARG A 103 13.27 -1.79 -12.70
C ARG A 103 14.78 -1.99 -12.86
N GLU A 104 15.49 -2.15 -11.75
CA GLU A 104 16.95 -2.35 -11.75
C GLU A 104 17.37 -3.68 -12.39
N ARG A 105 16.55 -4.72 -12.24
CA ARG A 105 16.83 -6.05 -12.81
C ARG A 105 16.65 -6.12 -14.32
N PHE A 106 15.81 -5.26 -14.91
CA PHE A 106 15.46 -5.31 -16.33
C PHE A 106 15.72 -3.98 -17.07
N PRO A 107 16.94 -3.43 -17.02
CA PRO A 107 17.24 -2.12 -17.56
C PRO A 107 17.02 -2.05 -19.08
N GLY A 108 16.48 -0.92 -19.56
CA GLY A 108 16.26 -0.68 -21.00
C GLY A 108 15.12 -1.47 -21.63
N THR A 109 14.33 -2.20 -20.83
CA THR A 109 13.17 -2.96 -21.31
C THR A 109 11.86 -2.21 -21.09
N SER A 110 10.76 -2.71 -21.67
CA SER A 110 9.41 -2.23 -21.37
C SER A 110 9.03 -2.44 -19.89
N ILE A 111 9.61 -3.43 -19.21
CA ILE A 111 9.43 -3.64 -17.76
C ILE A 111 9.95 -2.42 -17.01
N ALA A 112 11.20 -2.00 -17.27
CA ALA A 112 11.77 -0.83 -16.61
C ALA A 112 10.95 0.44 -16.88
N GLY A 113 10.50 0.66 -18.12
CA GLY A 113 9.65 1.81 -18.44
C GLY A 113 8.29 1.81 -17.75
N ALA A 114 7.66 0.63 -17.61
CA ALA A 114 6.42 0.48 -16.86
C ALA A 114 6.65 0.76 -15.36
N MET A 115 7.73 0.21 -14.79
CA MET A 115 8.08 0.43 -13.39
C MET A 115 8.43 1.90 -13.12
N ASP A 116 9.16 2.59 -14.00
CA ASP A 116 9.46 4.02 -13.85
C ASP A 116 8.18 4.86 -13.67
N ARG A 117 7.14 4.54 -14.45
CA ARG A 117 5.85 5.24 -14.34
C ARG A 117 5.16 4.95 -13.02
N ILE A 118 5.08 3.67 -12.63
CA ILE A 118 4.45 3.23 -11.37
C ILE A 118 5.19 3.84 -10.19
N ILE A 119 6.52 3.73 -10.14
CA ILE A 119 7.37 4.28 -9.07
C ILE A 119 7.16 5.79 -8.88
N ALA A 120 6.94 6.54 -9.97
CA ALA A 120 6.65 7.97 -9.87
C ALA A 120 5.32 8.25 -9.16
N ASP A 121 4.31 7.41 -9.37
CA ASP A 121 3.00 7.51 -8.72
C ASP A 121 3.10 7.02 -7.26
N GLU A 122 3.72 5.87 -7.01
CA GLU A 122 4.00 5.34 -5.66
C GLU A 122 4.82 6.30 -4.80
N SER A 123 5.79 7.02 -5.39
CA SER A 123 6.58 8.02 -4.67
C SER A 123 5.72 9.15 -4.15
N ARG A 124 4.65 9.52 -4.88
CA ARG A 124 3.66 10.48 -4.38
C ARG A 124 2.89 9.85 -3.23
N HIS A 125 2.43 8.61 -3.36
CA HIS A 125 1.61 7.93 -2.33
C HIS A 125 2.36 7.77 -1.01
N VAL A 126 3.63 7.37 -1.07
CA VAL A 126 4.51 7.34 0.10
C VAL A 126 4.64 8.72 0.72
N ALA A 127 4.90 9.77 -0.07
CA ALA A 127 5.02 11.13 0.43
C ALA A 127 3.73 11.62 1.12
N PHE A 128 2.56 11.23 0.61
CA PHE A 128 1.29 11.52 1.27
C PHE A 128 1.21 10.85 2.65
N GLY A 129 1.55 9.56 2.76
CA GLY A 129 1.58 8.87 4.05
C GLY A 129 2.57 9.49 5.04
N ASP A 130 3.77 9.85 4.57
CA ASP A 130 4.83 10.48 5.37
C ASP A 130 4.41 11.84 5.94
N LEU A 131 3.57 12.59 5.20
CA LEU A 131 3.05 13.88 5.65
C LEU A 131 1.79 13.72 6.52
N PHE A 132 0.89 12.82 6.14
CA PHE A 132 -0.42 12.66 6.76
C PHE A 132 -0.36 11.91 8.10
N LEU A 133 0.37 10.80 8.18
CA LEU A 133 0.39 9.95 9.37
C LEU A 133 0.94 10.66 10.62
N PRO A 134 2.01 11.46 10.55
CA PRO A 134 2.47 12.23 11.72
C PRO A 134 1.46 13.28 12.19
N VAL A 135 0.74 13.93 11.26
CA VAL A 135 -0.33 14.87 11.59
C VAL A 135 -1.47 14.14 12.31
N ARG A 136 -1.88 12.98 11.77
CA ARG A 136 -2.92 12.15 12.38
C ARG A 136 -2.52 11.68 13.77
N ALA A 137 -1.28 11.24 13.96
CA ALA A 137 -0.77 10.80 15.26
C ALA A 137 -0.77 11.92 16.31
N ARG A 138 -0.44 13.17 15.93
CA ARG A 138 -0.46 14.33 16.85
C ARG A 138 -1.86 14.75 17.29
N THR A 139 -2.88 14.45 16.47
CA THR A 139 -4.28 14.82 16.74
C THR A 139 -5.12 13.64 17.22
N ALA A 140 -4.52 12.45 17.33
CA ALA A 140 -5.18 11.24 17.78
C ALA A 140 -5.43 11.28 19.30
N SER A 141 -6.59 10.77 19.72
CA SER A 141 -6.78 10.37 21.12
C SER A 141 -5.78 9.28 21.52
N PRO A 142 -5.54 9.06 22.83
CA PRO A 142 -4.61 8.02 23.29
C PRO A 142 -4.92 6.62 22.73
N ALA A 143 -6.21 6.26 22.61
CA ALA A 143 -6.63 4.98 22.04
C ALA A 143 -6.33 4.89 20.53
N GLN A 144 -6.61 5.96 19.77
CA GLN A 144 -6.30 6.02 18.34
C GLN A 144 -4.79 5.98 18.09
N LEU A 145 -4.00 6.69 18.91
CA LEU A 145 -2.55 6.64 18.82
C LEU A 145 -2.01 5.23 19.08
N ALA A 146 -2.56 4.52 20.07
CA ALA A 146 -2.19 3.13 20.32
C ALA A 146 -2.50 2.22 19.12
N ASN A 147 -3.65 2.43 18.45
CA ASN A 147 -4.00 1.69 17.24
C ASN A 147 -3.06 2.00 16.07
N LEU A 148 -2.73 3.28 15.84
CA LEU A 148 -1.76 3.71 14.83
C LEU A 148 -0.39 3.05 15.06
N VAL A 149 0.12 3.07 16.29
CA VAL A 149 1.40 2.44 16.66
C VAL A 149 1.34 0.93 16.48
N LYS A 150 0.24 0.28 16.86
CA LYS A 150 0.05 -1.16 16.65
C LYS A 150 0.03 -1.51 15.17
N ALA A 151 -0.67 -0.73 14.35
CA ALA A 151 -0.74 -0.91 12.90
C ALA A 151 0.65 -0.75 12.26
N GLN A 152 1.39 0.28 12.68
CA GLN A 152 2.76 0.57 12.26
C GLN A 152 3.69 -0.62 12.53
N VAL A 153 3.70 -1.11 13.78
CA VAL A 153 4.51 -2.27 14.17
C VAL A 153 4.08 -3.52 13.39
N THR A 154 2.78 -3.71 13.18
CA THR A 154 2.26 -4.84 12.40
C THR A 154 2.76 -4.78 10.96
N GLY A 155 2.63 -3.64 10.28
CA GLY A 155 3.10 -3.44 8.91
C GLY A 155 4.58 -3.75 8.76
N MET A 156 5.41 -3.14 9.62
CA MET A 156 6.86 -3.38 9.63
C MET A 156 7.22 -4.85 9.91
N THR A 157 6.51 -5.51 10.83
CA THR A 157 6.75 -6.92 11.17
C THR A 157 6.44 -7.83 9.99
N VAL A 158 5.33 -7.58 9.31
CA VAL A 158 4.91 -8.36 8.15
C VAL A 158 5.88 -8.17 6.98
N MET A 159 6.30 -6.94 6.68
CA MET A 159 7.35 -6.69 5.69
C MET A 159 8.65 -7.41 6.05
N SER A 160 9.09 -7.32 7.31
CA SER A 160 10.32 -7.98 7.76
C SER A 160 10.24 -9.49 7.59
N ALA A 161 9.09 -10.09 7.92
CA ALA A 161 8.85 -11.52 7.72
C ALA A 161 8.83 -11.89 6.24
N ALA A 162 8.27 -11.04 5.37
CA ALA A 162 8.29 -11.22 3.91
C ALA A 162 9.71 -11.34 3.38
N PHE A 163 10.55 -10.33 3.67
CA PHE A 163 11.95 -10.32 3.26
C PHE A 163 12.73 -11.51 3.80
N TRP A 164 12.45 -11.92 5.04
CA TRP A 164 13.13 -13.06 5.64
C TRP A 164 12.73 -14.39 4.99
N LEU A 165 11.44 -14.60 4.73
CA LEU A 165 10.92 -15.79 4.06
C LEU A 165 11.42 -15.88 2.61
N ASP A 166 11.37 -14.79 1.86
CA ASP A 166 11.89 -14.74 0.49
C ASP A 166 13.40 -14.97 0.46
N GLY A 167 14.12 -14.35 1.41
CA GLY A 167 15.56 -14.56 1.58
C GLY A 167 15.90 -16.02 1.88
N PHE A 168 15.14 -16.67 2.76
CA PHE A 168 15.31 -18.08 3.09
C PHE A 168 15.01 -18.99 1.89
N GLN A 169 13.89 -18.79 1.20
CA GLN A 169 13.52 -19.56 0.01
C GLN A 169 14.56 -19.40 -1.11
N ASN A 170 15.08 -18.19 -1.30
CA ASN A 170 16.14 -17.93 -2.26
C ASN A 170 17.45 -18.63 -1.86
N ALA A 171 17.83 -18.59 -0.58
CA ALA A 171 19.01 -19.28 -0.08
C ALA A 171 18.88 -20.81 -0.20
N ALA A 172 17.73 -21.38 0.15
CA ALA A 172 17.45 -22.80 0.01
C ALA A 172 17.61 -23.25 -1.44
N ARG A 173 17.03 -22.51 -2.40
CA ARG A 173 17.18 -22.78 -3.83
C ARG A 173 18.63 -22.67 -4.33
N VAL A 174 19.41 -21.70 -3.85
CA VAL A 174 20.84 -21.56 -4.23
C VAL A 174 21.68 -22.70 -3.66
N LEU A 175 21.30 -23.22 -2.51
CA LEU A 175 22.01 -24.29 -1.81
C LEU A 175 21.47 -25.70 -2.14
N ASP A 176 20.50 -25.81 -3.05
CA ASP A 176 19.82 -27.06 -3.42
C ASP A 176 19.26 -27.81 -2.19
N LEU A 177 18.67 -27.04 -1.27
CA LEU A 177 18.00 -27.55 -0.07
C LEU A 177 16.49 -27.61 -0.35
N ASP A 178 15.92 -28.82 -0.29
CA ASP A 178 14.48 -29.09 -0.33
C ASP A 178 13.75 -28.60 0.93
#